data_AF-A0A7J3WX88-F1
#
_entry.id   AF-A0A7J3WX88-F1
#
_cell.length_a   1.000
_cell.length_b   1.000
_cell.length_c   1.000
_cell.angle_alpha   90.00
_cell.angle_beta   90.00
_cell.angle_gamma   90.00
#
_symmetry.space_group_name_H-M   'P 1'
#
loop_
_entity.id
_entity.type
_entity.pdbx_description
1 polymer ?
#
loop_
_entity_poly.entity_id
_entity_poly.type
_entity_poly.pdbx_seq_one_letter_code
_entity_poly.pdbx_strand_id
1 'polypeptide(L)'
;MIRYGVGALAILASSIGTALIVYGGGFIEFDIVNTLSWIFGPLGAYTLVYGVLSEKDSVFYSIWGVIMLGVAVSSAFYKLINPLVVLGILVIIVVMLGLVIKGVRE
;
A
#
# COMPACT_ATOMS: atom_id res chain seq x y z
N MET A 1 -16.06 1.93 -14.04
CA MET A 1 -14.81 1.59 -13.32
C MET A 1 -14.31 0.23 -13.81
N ILE A 2 -13.01 0.10 -14.05
CA ILE A 2 -12.38 -1.21 -14.27
C ILE A 2 -12.65 -2.06 -13.01
N ARG A 3 -12.97 -3.36 -13.18
CA ARG A 3 -13.13 -4.26 -12.03
C ARG A 3 -11.84 -4.21 -11.20
N TYR A 4 -11.96 -3.93 -9.90
CA TYR A 4 -10.82 -3.79 -8.98
C TYR A 4 -9.72 -4.82 -9.24
N GLY A 5 -10.08 -6.10 -9.34
CA GLY A 5 -9.13 -7.19 -9.54
C GLY A 5 -8.30 -7.09 -10.84
N VAL A 6 -8.87 -6.61 -11.94
CA VAL A 6 -8.13 -6.45 -13.20
C VAL A 6 -7.10 -5.32 -13.06
N GLY A 7 -7.49 -4.19 -12.47
CA GLY A 7 -6.56 -3.09 -12.23
C GLY A 7 -5.48 -3.43 -11.20
N ALA A 8 -5.83 -4.14 -10.13
CA ALA A 8 -4.89 -4.62 -9.12
C ALA A 8 -3.84 -5.56 -9.73
N LEU A 9 -4.26 -6.48 -10.60
CA LEU A 9 -3.36 -7.40 -11.29
C LEU A 9 -2.43 -6.64 -12.26
N ALA A 10 -2.96 -5.68 -13.01
CA ALA A 10 -2.15 -4.87 -13.93
C ALA A 10 -1.09 -4.04 -13.18
N ILE A 11 -1.47 -3.41 -12.06
CA ILE A 11 -0.56 -2.67 -11.18
C ILE A 11 0.53 -3.59 -10.62
N LEU A 12 0.13 -4.75 -10.09
CA LEU A 12 1.08 -5.70 -9.51
C LEU A 12 2.07 -6.24 -10.57
N ALA A 13 1.57 -6.64 -11.74
CA ALA A 13 2.42 -7.14 -12.82
C ALA A 13 3.39 -6.05 -13.31
N SER A 14 2.91 -4.82 -13.47
CA SER A 14 3.75 -3.68 -13.88
C SER A 14 4.82 -3.36 -12.84
N SER A 15 4.47 -3.44 -11.55
CA SER A 15 5.41 -3.20 -10.47
C SER A 15 6.48 -4.29 -10.39
N ILE A 16 6.09 -5.56 -10.47
CA ILE A 16 7.04 -6.68 -10.50
C ILE A 16 7.98 -6.56 -11.70
N GLY A 17 7.45 -6.26 -12.88
CA GLY A 17 8.27 -6.03 -14.09
C GLY A 17 9.26 -4.90 -13.89
N THR A 18 8.84 -3.79 -13.29
CA THR A 18 9.71 -2.65 -12.97
C THR A 18 10.80 -3.05 -11.97
N ALA A 19 10.44 -3.75 -10.89
CA ALA A 19 11.38 -4.22 -9.89
C ALA A 19 12.44 -5.16 -10.49
N LEU A 20 12.04 -6.07 -11.38
CA LEU A 20 12.96 -6.97 -12.08
C LEU A 20 13.93 -6.20 -12.97
N ILE A 21 13.48 -5.15 -13.68
CA ILE A 21 14.36 -4.29 -14.48
C ILE A 21 15.34 -3.51 -13.58
N VAL A 22 14.85 -2.93 -12.48
CA VAL A 22 15.66 -2.12 -11.57
C VAL A 22 16.74 -2.95 -10.87
N TYR A 23 16.38 -4.11 -10.31
CA TYR A 23 17.34 -5.00 -9.65
C TYR A 23 18.21 -5.76 -10.65
N GLY A 24 17.62 -6.29 -11.73
CA GLY A 24 18.34 -7.03 -12.76
C GLY A 24 19.30 -6.16 -13.57
N GLY A 25 18.99 -4.88 -13.73
CA GLY A 25 19.86 -3.88 -14.36
C GLY A 25 20.93 -3.29 -13.43
N GLY A 26 20.93 -3.66 -12.14
CA GLY A 26 21.92 -3.17 -11.17
C GLY A 26 21.77 -1.70 -10.79
N PHE A 27 20.59 -1.09 -10.99
CA PHE A 27 20.35 0.31 -10.62
C PHE A 27 20.28 0.51 -9.10
N ILE A 28 19.82 -0.51 -8.37
CA ILE A 28 19.75 -0.56 -6.91
C ILE A 28 20.22 -1.95 -6.46
N GLU A 29 20.92 -2.04 -5.33
CA GLU A 29 21.30 -3.32 -4.71
C GLU A 29 20.06 -4.11 -4.28
N PHE A 30 20.08 -5.42 -4.57
CA PHE A 30 18.97 -6.29 -4.21
C PHE A 30 18.83 -6.43 -2.69
N ASP A 31 17.63 -6.14 -2.20
CA ASP A 31 17.27 -6.26 -0.79
C ASP A 31 15.90 -6.94 -0.68
N ILE A 32 15.89 -8.11 -0.03
CA ILE A 32 14.68 -8.92 0.10
C ILE A 32 13.59 -8.20 0.90
N VAL A 33 13.98 -7.39 1.90
CA VAL A 33 13.02 -6.64 2.71
C VAL A 33 12.39 -5.55 1.86
N ASN A 34 13.18 -4.86 1.02
CA ASN A 34 12.69 -3.83 0.12
C ASN A 34 11.78 -4.39 -1.00
N THR A 35 11.80 -5.70 -1.25
CA THR A 35 10.92 -6.31 -2.26
C THR A 35 9.44 -6.15 -1.89
N LEU A 36 9.12 -6.08 -0.58
CA LEU A 36 7.75 -5.81 -0.12
C LEU A 36 7.25 -4.42 -0.52
N SER A 37 8.13 -3.42 -0.64
CA SER A 37 7.75 -2.07 -1.07
C SER A 37 7.32 -2.04 -2.54
N TRP A 38 7.98 -2.83 -3.40
CA TRP A 38 7.60 -3.00 -4.79
C TRP A 38 6.25 -3.70 -4.94
N ILE A 39 5.88 -4.61 -4.03
CA ILE A 39 4.58 -5.28 -4.08
C ILE A 39 3.49 -4.38 -3.52
N PHE A 40 3.65 -3.95 -2.26
CA PHE A 40 2.59 -3.29 -1.52
C PHE A 40 2.50 -1.78 -1.78
N GLY A 41 3.54 -1.13 -2.29
CA GLY A 41 3.52 0.31 -2.55
C GLY A 41 2.54 0.67 -3.66
N PRO A 42 2.78 0.22 -4.91
CA PRO A 42 1.88 0.50 -6.02
C PRO A 42 0.48 -0.11 -5.81
N LEU A 43 0.41 -1.34 -5.30
CA LEU A 43 -0.87 -1.99 -5.01
C LEU A 43 -1.66 -1.24 -3.94
N GLY A 44 -1.02 -0.85 -2.84
CA GLY A 44 -1.63 -0.07 -1.76
C GLY A 44 -2.14 1.29 -2.24
N ALA A 45 -1.35 1.99 -3.05
CA ALA A 45 -1.75 3.26 -3.66
C ALA A 45 -2.99 3.09 -4.56
N TYR A 46 -2.98 2.09 -5.45
CA TYR A 46 -4.12 1.78 -6.31
C TYR A 46 -5.37 1.43 -5.49
N THR A 47 -5.23 0.58 -4.47
CA THR A 47 -6.34 0.15 -3.63
C THR A 47 -6.92 1.29 -2.81
N LEU A 48 -6.08 2.20 -2.32
CA LEU A 48 -6.52 3.41 -1.63
C LEU A 48 -7.32 4.33 -2.58
N VAL A 49 -6.78 4.62 -3.76
CA VAL A 49 -7.44 5.46 -4.77
C VAL A 49 -8.76 4.83 -5.20
N TYR A 50 -8.79 3.53 -5.43
CA TYR A 50 -10.01 2.79 -5.74
C TYR A 50 -11.04 2.91 -4.61
N GLY A 51 -10.61 2.77 -3.34
CA GLY A 51 -11.48 2.91 -2.18
C GLY A 51 -12.11 4.30 -2.08
N VAL A 52 -11.33 5.36 -2.27
CA VAL A 52 -11.82 6.75 -2.22
C VAL A 52 -12.82 7.04 -3.34
N LEU A 53 -12.61 6.48 -4.54
CA LEU A 53 -13.47 6.73 -5.70
C LEU A 53 -14.66 5.77 -5.82
N SER A 54 -14.65 4.64 -5.11
CA SER A 54 -15.70 3.62 -5.21
C SER A 54 -16.83 3.90 -4.25
N GLU A 55 -18.07 3.94 -4.74
CA GLU A 55 -19.27 4.09 -3.90
C GLU A 55 -19.59 2.83 -3.08
N LYS A 56 -19.11 1.67 -3.54
CA LYS A 56 -19.29 0.37 -2.86
C LYS A 56 -18.01 -0.08 -2.20
N ASP A 57 -18.12 -0.53 -0.95
CA ASP A 57 -17.02 -1.06 -0.13
C ASP A 57 -15.82 -0.09 0.01
N SER A 58 -16.06 1.21 -0.15
CA SER A 58 -15.06 2.29 -0.05
C SER A 58 -14.15 2.16 1.16
N VAL A 59 -14.77 1.91 2.32
CA VAL A 59 -14.10 1.77 3.62
C VAL A 59 -13.15 0.57 3.63
N PHE A 60 -13.60 -0.57 3.08
CA PHE A 60 -12.81 -1.79 3.03
C PHE A 60 -11.53 -1.57 2.20
N TYR A 61 -11.68 -1.05 0.99
CA TYR A 61 -10.53 -0.77 0.12
C TYR A 61 -9.63 0.32 0.69
N SER A 62 -10.19 1.37 1.30
CA SER A 62 -9.37 2.44 1.90
C SER A 62 -8.50 1.91 3.05
N ILE A 63 -9.07 1.11 3.96
CA ILE A 63 -8.32 0.51 5.08
C ILE A 63 -7.20 -0.39 4.55
N TRP A 64 -7.51 -1.29 3.61
CA TRP A 64 -6.49 -2.16 3.02
C TRP A 64 -5.41 -1.39 2.27
N GLY A 65 -5.77 -0.32 1.56
CA GLY A 65 -4.84 0.58 0.89
C GLY A 65 -3.84 1.21 1.87
N VAL A 66 -4.33 1.76 2.99
CA VAL A 66 -3.47 2.34 4.04
C VAL A 66 -2.55 1.28 4.65
N ILE A 67 -3.07 0.10 4.99
CA ILE A 67 -2.28 -1.01 5.55
C ILE A 67 -1.13 -1.37 4.60
N MET A 68 -1.43 -1.60 3.32
CA MET A 68 -0.41 -1.94 2.33
C MET A 68 0.62 -0.83 2.16
N LEU A 69 0.21 0.43 2.12
CA LEU A 69 1.13 1.55 2.02
C LEU A 69 2.08 1.63 3.22
N GLY A 70 1.61 1.42 4.44
CA GLY A 70 2.53 1.44 5.58
C GLY A 70 3.45 0.23 5.65
N VAL A 71 3.04 -0.94 5.17
CA VAL A 71 3.98 -2.07 4.96
C VAL A 71 5.05 -1.68 3.94
N ALA A 72 4.65 -1.04 2.84
CA ALA A 72 5.59 -0.58 1.82
C ALA A 72 6.57 0.48 2.34
N VAL A 73 6.09 1.47 3.09
CA VAL A 73 6.94 2.50 3.73
C VAL A 73 7.87 1.87 4.76
N SER A 74 7.35 0.97 5.60
CA SER A 74 8.18 0.23 6.57
C SER A 74 9.30 -0.52 5.87
N SER A 75 8.97 -1.21 4.78
CA SER A 75 9.90 -1.98 3.96
C SER A 75 10.91 -1.12 3.21
N ALA A 76 10.51 0.03 2.67
CA ALA A 76 11.42 0.91 1.92
C ALA A 76 12.40 1.67 2.83
N PHE A 77 11.96 2.01 4.05
CA PHE A 77 12.71 2.87 4.96
C PHE A 77 13.24 2.14 6.20
N TYR A 78 13.19 0.80 6.26
CA TYR A 78 13.54 0.04 7.47
C TYR A 78 14.96 0.28 8.00
N LYS A 79 15.90 0.68 7.13
CA LYS A 79 17.27 1.03 7.52
C LYS A 79 17.40 2.43 8.13
N LEU A 80 16.43 3.31 7.86
CA LEU A 80 16.41 4.71 8.29
C LEU A 80 15.46 4.95 9.45
N ILE A 81 14.34 4.21 9.48
CA ILE A 81 13.24 4.38 10.42
C ILE A 81 12.94 3.02 11.05
N ASN A 82 12.86 2.97 12.38
CA ASN A 82 12.48 1.75 13.08
C ASN A 82 11.07 1.31 12.62
N PRO A 83 10.90 0.09 12.06
CA PRO A 83 9.61 -0.39 11.58
C PRO A 83 8.47 -0.35 12.62
N LEU A 84 8.80 -0.48 13.91
CA LEU A 84 7.82 -0.37 14.99
C LEU A 84 7.18 1.02 15.07
N VAL A 85 7.93 2.08 14.74
CA VAL A 85 7.40 3.46 14.70
C VAL A 85 6.36 3.57 13.58
N VAL A 86 6.66 3.03 12.39
CA VAL A 86 5.75 3.05 11.25
C VAL A 86 4.49 2.24 11.54
N LEU A 87 4.63 1.05 12.14
CA LEU A 87 3.48 0.24 12.58
C LEU A 87 2.62 0.98 13.61
N GLY A 88 3.23 1.65 14.59
CA GLY A 88 2.52 2.45 15.58
C GLY A 88 1.70 3.58 14.94
N ILE A 89 2.30 4.34 14.03
CA ILE A 89 1.60 5.38 13.25
C ILE A 89 0.45 4.79 12.45
N LEU A 90 0.67 3.63 11.82
CA LEU A 90 -0.35 2.96 11.01
C LEU A 90 -1.57 2.55 11.83
N VAL A 91 -1.35 1.99 13.02
CA VAL A 91 -2.44 1.63 13.94
C VAL A 91 -3.26 2.88 14.30
N ILE A 92 -2.61 4.00 14.62
CA ILE A 92 -3.30 5.27 14.91
C ILE A 92 -4.14 5.72 13.72
N ILE A 93 -3.60 5.71 12.50
CA ILE A 93 -4.32 6.12 11.29
C ILE A 93 -5.55 5.24 11.06
N VAL A 94 -5.40 3.92 11.18
CA VAL A 94 -6.52 2.98 10.97
C VAL A 94 -7.63 3.22 12.00
N VAL A 95 -7.27 3.43 13.27
CA VAL A 95 -8.24 3.76 14.33
C VAL A 95 -8.96 5.08 14.02
N MET A 96 -8.22 6.13 13.65
CA MET A 96 -8.79 7.44 13.31
C MET A 96 -9.77 7.34 12.13
N LEU A 97 -9.42 6.59 11.08
CA LEU A 97 -10.31 6.34 9.95
C LEU A 97 -11.59 5.62 10.39
N GLY A 98 -11.48 4.59 11.22
CA GLY A 98 -12.64 3.89 11.77
C GLY A 98 -13.58 4.80 12.56
N LEU A 99 -13.02 5.71 13.38
CA LEU A 99 -13.80 6.68 14.16
C LEU A 99 -14.51 7.69 13.27
N VAL A 100 -13.81 8.29 12.30
CA VAL A 100 -14.40 9.25 11.35
C VAL A 100 -15.54 8.60 10.58
N ILE A 101 -15.34 7.38 10.09
CA ILE A 101 -16.36 6.65 9.33
C ILE A 101 -17.59 6.33 10.18
N LYS A 102 -17.41 5.98 11.46
CA LYS A 102 -18.52 5.74 12.37
C LYS A 102 -19.28 7.03 12.69
N GLY A 103 -18.56 8.11 13.00
CA GLY A 103 -19.15 9.40 13.36
C GLY A 103 -19.88 10.11 12.21
N VAL A 104 -19.56 9.79 10.95
CA VAL A 104 -20.28 10.31 9.77
C VAL A 104 -21.63 9.61 9.53
N ARG A 105 -21.87 8.44 10.14
CA ARG A 105 -23.11 7.65 9.96
C ARG A 105 -24.16 7.87 11.06
N GLU A 106 -23.81 8.60 12.12
CA GLU A 106 -24.73 9.06 13.18
C GLU A 106 -25.28 10.45 12.83
#